data_AF-A0A8B9UEE0-F1
#
_entry.id   AF-A0A8B9UEE0-F1
#
_cell.length_a   1.000
_cell.length_b   1.000
_cell.length_c   1.000
_cell.angle_alpha   90.00
_cell.angle_beta   90.00
_cell.angle_gamma   90.00
#
_symmetry.space_group_name_H-M   'P 1'
#
loop_
_entity.id
_entity.type
_entity.pdbx_description
1 polymer ?
#
loop_
_entity_poly.entity_id
_entity_poly.type
_entity_poly.pdbx_seq_one_letter_code
_entity_poly.pdbx_strand_id
1 'polypeptide(L)'
;MALCSQHRAVVYMLYGVLAVLGSMGLVYLMIVLSHCLVLYSVALAKQKWLCFVAGLCCLASFKLEPFSSWQSGFVTGAFDLQDVLFYGGCGFTIMRCMSFALESCERKEGIYSIFDLLKYNFYLPFFFFGPVMTFDQFHAQVSVPRDLSLMRNIRVHALLHVGAIIAVDIFFHFFYILTLPSDLKFVNRLSDWSLGECVQWTAGRRI
;
A
#
# COMPACT_ATOMS: atom_id res chain seq x y z
N MET A 1 -4.79 -8.84 28.81
CA MET A 1 -5.43 -8.88 27.48
C MET A 1 -4.69 -8.06 26.41
N ALA A 2 -4.02 -6.95 26.75
CA ALA A 2 -3.20 -6.14 25.82
C ALA A 2 -1.97 -6.86 25.21
N LEU A 3 -1.39 -7.84 25.91
CA LEU A 3 -0.25 -8.61 25.40
C LEU A 3 -0.62 -9.42 24.14
N CYS A 4 -1.87 -9.89 24.07
CA CYS A 4 -2.37 -10.68 22.94
C CYS A 4 -2.60 -9.82 21.69
N SER A 5 -3.01 -8.55 21.83
CA SER A 5 -3.16 -7.64 20.68
C SER A 5 -1.82 -7.17 20.12
N GLN A 6 -0.85 -6.88 20.98
CA GLN A 6 0.51 -6.50 20.56
C GLN A 6 1.21 -7.63 19.79
N HIS A 7 1.11 -8.88 20.28
CA HIS A 7 1.69 -10.02 19.58
C HIS A 7 1.07 -10.23 18.19
N ARG A 8 -0.24 -10.03 18.04
CA ARG A 8 -0.92 -10.13 16.74
C ARG A 8 -0.43 -9.09 15.73
N ALA A 9 -0.21 -7.85 16.15
CA ALA A 9 0.30 -6.80 15.28
C ALA A 9 1.72 -7.11 14.76
N VAL A 10 2.58 -7.66 15.62
CA VAL A 10 3.93 -8.10 15.23
C VAL A 10 3.89 -9.26 14.24
N VAL A 11 3.01 -10.25 14.46
CA VAL A 11 2.83 -11.37 13.52
C VAL A 11 2.37 -10.88 12.15
N TYR A 12 1.42 -9.95 12.09
CA TYR A 12 0.97 -9.37 10.81
C TYR A 12 2.05 -8.55 10.11
N MET A 13 2.86 -7.81 10.87
CA MET A 13 4.03 -7.10 10.33
C MET A 13 5.03 -8.07 9.71
N LEU A 14 5.42 -9.14 10.42
CA LEU A 14 6.36 -10.15 9.93
C LEU A 14 5.83 -10.84 8.68
N TYR A 15 4.53 -11.17 8.68
CA TYR A 15 3.87 -11.73 7.51
C TYR A 15 3.90 -10.77 6.31
N GLY A 16 3.68 -9.47 6.54
CA GLY A 16 3.85 -8.42 5.55
C GLY A 16 5.25 -8.36 4.96
N VAL A 17 6.27 -8.33 5.82
CA VAL A 17 7.68 -8.31 5.39
C VAL A 17 8.02 -9.55 4.56
N LEU A 18 7.61 -10.74 5.00
CA LEU A 18 7.86 -12.00 4.28
C LEU A 18 7.11 -12.06 2.94
N ALA A 19 5.87 -11.58 2.87
CA ALA A 19 5.11 -11.53 1.63
C ALA A 19 5.74 -10.57 0.62
N VAL A 20 6.23 -9.42 1.08
CA VAL A 20 6.94 -8.44 0.25
C VAL A 20 8.28 -9.01 -0.23
N LEU A 21 9.03 -9.66 0.66
CA LEU A 21 10.28 -10.30 0.32
C LEU A 21 10.08 -11.43 -0.72
N GLY A 22 9.03 -12.23 -0.58
CA GLY A 22 8.71 -13.33 -1.50
C GLY A 22 8.14 -12.88 -2.84
N SER A 23 7.48 -11.73 -2.90
CA SER A 23 6.86 -11.22 -4.14
C SER A 23 7.74 -10.25 -4.94
N MET A 24 8.39 -9.30 -4.26
CA MET A 24 9.13 -8.20 -4.89
C MET A 24 10.65 -8.30 -4.68
N GLY A 25 11.10 -9.18 -3.78
CA GLY A 25 12.52 -9.40 -3.50
C GLY A 25 13.11 -8.46 -2.45
N LEU A 26 14.38 -8.72 -2.11
CA LEU A 26 15.10 -8.05 -1.02
C LEU A 26 15.38 -6.57 -1.31
N VAL A 27 15.70 -6.24 -2.58
CA VAL A 27 16.05 -4.87 -2.97
C VAL A 27 14.87 -3.92 -2.74
N TYR A 28 13.66 -4.32 -3.14
CA TYR A 28 12.45 -3.56 -2.89
C TYR A 28 12.21 -3.34 -1.40
N LEU A 29 12.36 -4.39 -0.59
CA LEU A 29 12.22 -4.29 0.86
C LEU A 29 13.21 -3.28 1.46
N MET A 30 14.46 -3.27 1.00
CA MET A 30 15.47 -2.32 1.47
C MET A 30 15.13 -0.87 1.12
N ILE A 31 14.59 -0.61 -0.08
CA ILE A 31 14.12 0.71 -0.50
C ILE A 31 12.98 1.19 0.41
N VAL A 32 11.98 0.34 0.64
CA VAL A 32 10.85 0.64 1.53
C VAL A 32 11.34 0.95 2.96
N LEU A 33 12.28 0.16 3.48
CA LEU A 33 12.87 0.39 4.80
C LEU A 33 13.68 1.69 4.85
N SER A 34 14.43 2.03 3.80
CA SER A 34 15.18 3.30 3.78
C SER A 34 14.26 4.52 3.80
N HIS A 35 13.14 4.50 3.07
CA HIS A 35 12.16 5.59 3.14
C HIS A 35 11.49 5.70 4.51
N CYS A 36 11.18 4.56 5.15
CA CYS A 36 10.69 4.55 6.53
C CYS A 36 11.69 5.23 7.48
N LEU A 37 12.98 4.91 7.36
CA LEU A 37 14.02 5.49 8.21
C LEU A 37 14.19 7.00 7.99
N VAL A 38 14.27 7.45 6.74
CA VAL A 38 14.40 8.88 6.41
C VAL A 38 13.22 9.68 6.96
N LEU A 39 11.98 9.23 6.71
CA LEU A 39 10.79 9.94 7.19
C LEU A 39 10.63 9.85 8.71
N TYR A 40 11.08 8.76 9.33
CA TYR A 40 11.16 8.67 10.79
C TYR A 40 12.13 9.69 11.37
N SER A 41 13.33 9.82 10.79
CA SER A 41 14.31 10.83 11.21
C SER A 41 13.76 12.25 11.09
N VAL A 42 13.02 12.55 10.02
CA VAL A 42 12.36 13.85 9.85
C VAL A 42 11.23 14.05 10.88
N ALA A 43 10.49 12.99 11.22
CA ALA A 43 9.47 13.03 12.26
C ALA A 43 10.04 13.38 13.65
N LEU A 44 11.28 12.97 13.94
CA LEU A 44 11.97 13.34 15.19
C LEU A 44 12.19 14.85 15.33
N ALA A 45 12.30 15.58 14.21
CA ALA A 45 12.47 17.03 14.23
C ALA A 45 11.22 17.79 14.69
N LYS A 46 10.06 17.13 14.77
CA LYS A 46 8.75 17.71 15.15
C LYS A 46 8.32 18.95 14.35
N GLN A 47 8.85 19.13 13.13
CA GLN A 47 8.48 20.22 12.23
C GLN A 47 7.56 19.71 11.12
N LYS A 48 6.31 20.19 11.11
CA LYS A 48 5.29 19.77 10.13
C LYS A 48 5.71 20.05 8.68
N TRP A 49 6.31 21.21 8.44
CA TRP A 49 6.80 21.61 7.12
C TRP A 49 7.89 20.68 6.60
N LEU A 50 8.84 20.28 7.45
CA LEU A 50 9.89 19.34 7.05
C LEU A 50 9.31 17.97 6.71
N CYS A 51 8.33 17.49 7.49
CA CYS A 51 7.66 16.21 7.22
C CYS A 51 6.94 16.22 5.86
N PHE A 52 6.26 17.33 5.54
CA PHE A 52 5.54 17.48 4.27
C PHE A 52 6.50 17.58 3.08
N VAL A 53 7.54 18.42 3.19
CA VAL A 53 8.56 18.59 2.13
C VAL A 53 9.33 17.29 1.92
N ALA A 54 9.73 16.59 2.99
CA ALA A 54 10.43 15.32 2.89
C ALA A 54 9.54 14.22 2.27
N GLY A 55 8.25 14.17 2.63
CA GLY A 55 7.29 13.24 2.03
C GLY A 55 7.09 13.49 0.54
N LEU A 56 6.88 14.74 0.14
CA LEU A 56 6.76 15.14 -1.27
C LEU A 56 8.06 14.90 -2.04
N CYS A 57 9.22 15.18 -1.44
CA CYS A 57 10.52 14.91 -2.04
C CYS A 57 10.72 13.40 -2.24
N CYS A 58 10.40 12.57 -1.25
CA CYS A 58 10.45 11.11 -1.41
C CYS A 58 9.53 10.65 -2.54
N LEU A 59 8.31 11.18 -2.62
CA LEU A 59 7.36 10.84 -3.68
C LEU A 59 7.87 11.29 -5.07
N ALA A 60 8.47 12.47 -5.15
CA ALA A 60 9.07 13.00 -6.37
C ALA A 60 10.30 12.20 -6.81
N SER A 61 11.13 11.73 -5.88
CA SER A 61 12.32 10.91 -6.16
C SER A 61 11.98 9.62 -6.90
N PHE A 62 10.80 9.04 -6.66
CA PHE A 62 10.33 7.86 -7.40
C PHE A 62 9.80 8.16 -8.81
N LYS A 63 9.45 9.43 -9.08
CA LYS A 63 9.00 9.88 -10.41
C LYS A 63 10.15 10.36 -11.29
N LEU A 64 11.36 10.50 -10.75
CA LEU A 64 12.54 10.93 -11.50
C LEU A 64 13.18 9.73 -12.24
N GLU A 65 13.35 9.89 -13.55
CA GLU A 65 13.90 8.92 -14.52
C GLU A 65 15.21 8.16 -14.12
N PRO A 66 16.19 8.70 -13.37
CA PRO A 66 17.42 7.94 -13.07
C PRO A 66 17.21 6.68 -12.21
N PHE A 67 16.08 6.56 -11.48
CA PHE A 67 15.75 5.34 -10.74
C PHE A 67 15.13 4.27 -11.66
N SER A 68 14.39 4.69 -12.69
CA SER A 68 13.71 3.80 -13.64
C SER A 68 14.71 2.96 -14.47
N SER A 69 15.80 3.58 -14.93
CA SER A 69 16.86 2.87 -15.67
C SER A 69 17.64 1.88 -14.81
N TRP A 70 17.90 2.20 -13.54
CA TRP A 70 18.58 1.29 -12.61
C TRP A 70 17.67 0.13 -12.18
N GLN A 71 16.36 0.37 -12.11
CA GLN A 71 15.32 -0.58 -11.76
C GLN A 71 15.03 -1.61 -12.87
N SER A 72 15.15 -1.21 -14.15
CA SER A 72 15.07 -2.14 -15.30
C SER A 72 16.13 -3.25 -15.29
N GLY A 73 17.24 -3.05 -14.59
CA GLY A 73 18.29 -4.05 -14.41
C GLY A 73 18.01 -5.08 -13.30
N PHE A 74 17.05 -4.82 -12.41
CA PHE A 74 16.68 -5.72 -11.31
C PHE A 74 15.34 -6.44 -11.52
N VAL A 75 14.46 -5.90 -12.36
CA VAL A 75 13.21 -6.54 -12.81
C VAL A 75 13.52 -7.45 -14.01
N THR A 76 14.32 -8.49 -13.78
CA THR A 76 14.45 -9.62 -14.72
C THR A 76 13.48 -10.72 -14.30
N GLY A 77 12.18 -10.40 -14.22
CA GLY A 77 11.13 -11.30 -13.74
C GLY A 77 9.90 -11.25 -14.65
N ALA A 78 9.40 -12.42 -15.04
CA ALA A 78 8.37 -12.65 -16.06
C ALA A 78 6.93 -12.19 -15.71
N PHE A 79 6.75 -11.13 -14.90
CA PHE A 79 5.45 -10.63 -14.44
C PHE A 79 5.29 -9.13 -14.72
N ASP A 80 4.49 -8.78 -15.73
CA ASP A 80 4.18 -7.38 -16.11
C ASP A 80 3.54 -6.55 -14.97
N LEU A 81 3.02 -7.20 -13.91
CA LEU A 81 2.37 -6.51 -12.78
C LEU A 81 3.35 -6.02 -11.71
N GLN A 82 4.62 -6.44 -11.78
CA GLN A 82 5.62 -6.15 -10.76
C GLN A 82 5.93 -4.64 -10.68
N ASP A 83 5.95 -3.94 -11.82
CA ASP A 83 6.17 -2.50 -11.86
C ASP A 83 5.01 -1.73 -11.21
N VAL A 84 3.77 -2.12 -11.50
CA VAL A 84 2.57 -1.51 -10.90
C VAL A 84 2.56 -1.71 -9.38
N LEU A 85 2.90 -2.91 -8.91
CA LEU A 85 3.03 -3.22 -7.47
C LEU A 85 4.18 -2.45 -6.83
N PHE A 86 5.27 -2.24 -7.55
CA PHE A 86 6.41 -1.45 -7.09
C PHE A 86 6.03 0.02 -6.92
N TYR A 87 5.54 0.68 -7.97
CA TYR A 87 5.20 2.11 -7.92
C TYR A 87 4.04 2.38 -6.96
N GLY A 88 3.01 1.53 -7.00
CA GLY A 88 1.89 1.58 -6.07
C GLY A 88 2.36 1.39 -4.63
N GLY A 89 3.04 0.29 -4.33
CA GLY A 89 3.49 -0.05 -2.98
C GLY A 89 4.47 0.99 -2.40
N CYS A 90 5.42 1.50 -3.18
CA CYS A 90 6.30 2.59 -2.76
C CYS A 90 5.51 3.88 -2.47
N GLY A 91 4.61 4.29 -3.36
CA GLY A 91 3.78 5.49 -3.19
C GLY A 91 2.90 5.41 -1.93
N PHE A 92 2.20 4.29 -1.73
CA PHE A 92 1.37 4.06 -0.54
C PHE A 92 2.20 3.99 0.75
N THR A 93 3.40 3.42 0.70
CA THR A 93 4.32 3.41 1.85
C THR A 93 4.75 4.83 2.22
N ILE A 94 5.14 5.66 1.26
CA ILE A 94 5.53 7.06 1.53
C ILE A 94 4.36 7.85 2.12
N MET A 95 3.16 7.71 1.55
CA MET A 95 1.97 8.37 2.10
C MET A 95 1.69 7.96 3.55
N ARG A 96 1.85 6.67 3.87
CA ARG A 96 1.71 6.16 5.25
C ARG A 96 2.82 6.71 6.16
N CYS A 97 4.08 6.67 5.74
CA CYS A 97 5.18 7.27 6.50
C CYS A 97 4.99 8.77 6.75
N MET A 98 4.49 9.52 5.75
CA MET A 98 4.18 10.94 5.88
C MET A 98 3.02 11.18 6.87
N SER A 99 1.95 10.39 6.79
CA SER A 99 0.85 10.43 7.77
C SER A 99 1.35 10.20 9.19
N PHE A 100 2.17 9.17 9.40
CA PHE A 100 2.80 8.90 10.70
C PHE A 100 3.68 10.07 11.18
N ALA A 101 4.47 10.67 10.29
CA ALA A 101 5.36 11.77 10.64
C ALA A 101 4.58 13.02 11.07
N LEU A 102 3.50 13.37 10.35
CA LEU A 102 2.63 14.50 10.68
C LEU A 102 1.91 14.28 12.01
N GLU A 103 1.36 13.09 12.24
CA GLU A 103 0.68 12.72 13.48
C GLU A 103 1.65 12.72 14.68
N SER A 104 2.88 12.24 14.47
CA SER A 104 3.95 12.30 15.47
C SER A 104 4.35 13.74 15.83
N CYS A 105 4.24 14.69 14.89
CA CYS A 105 4.50 16.11 15.14
C CYS A 105 3.36 16.79 15.92
N GLU A 106 2.11 16.36 15.75
CA GLU A 106 0.97 16.94 16.47
C GLU A 106 0.86 16.46 17.91
N ARG A 107 1.48 15.32 18.22
CA ARG A 107 1.45 14.73 19.56
C ARG A 107 2.27 15.54 20.56
N LYS A 108 1.60 16.01 21.62
CA LYS A 108 2.19 16.79 22.72
C LYS A 108 3.07 15.95 23.65
N GLU A 109 2.82 14.65 23.78
CA GLU A 109 3.55 13.75 24.69
C GLU A 109 4.18 12.56 23.96
N GLY A 110 5.52 12.45 24.05
CA GLY A 110 6.28 11.34 23.49
C GLY A 110 6.45 11.37 21.96
N ILE A 111 7.15 10.37 21.44
CA ILE A 111 7.33 10.08 20.02
C ILE A 111 6.98 8.59 19.83
N TYR A 112 6.30 8.25 18.74
CA TYR A 112 6.03 6.86 18.40
C TYR A 112 7.32 6.11 18.05
N SER A 113 7.38 4.81 18.34
CA SER A 113 8.56 4.01 18.03
C SER A 113 8.62 3.70 16.53
N ILE A 114 9.82 3.52 16.00
CA ILE A 114 10.04 3.02 14.65
C ILE A 114 9.29 1.70 14.40
N PHE A 115 9.14 0.86 15.44
CA PHE A 115 8.37 -0.38 15.34
C PHE A 115 6.88 -0.15 15.06
N ASP A 116 6.30 0.95 15.53
CA ASP A 116 4.89 1.27 15.27
C ASP A 116 4.70 1.76 13.82
N LEU A 117 5.70 2.45 13.27
CA LEU A 117 5.77 2.79 11.84
C LEU A 117 5.89 1.53 10.96
N LEU A 118 6.69 0.54 11.36
CA LEU A 118 6.84 -0.70 10.61
C LEU A 118 5.57 -1.55 10.66
N LYS A 119 4.90 -1.66 11.81
CA LYS A 119 3.60 -2.34 11.92
C LYS A 119 2.55 -1.73 10.98
N TYR A 120 2.55 -0.40 10.86
CA TYR A 120 1.64 0.35 10.00
C TYR A 120 1.96 0.20 8.51
N ASN A 121 3.24 0.23 8.14
CA ASN A 121 3.66 0.03 6.75
C ASN A 121 3.53 -1.41 6.28
N PHE A 122 3.88 -2.41 7.09
CA PHE A 122 3.83 -3.82 6.70
C PHE A 122 2.52 -4.53 7.08
N TYR A 123 1.44 -3.79 7.33
CA TYR A 123 0.14 -4.41 7.51
C TYR A 123 -0.40 -4.89 6.14
N LEU A 124 -0.29 -6.20 5.89
CA LEU A 124 -0.54 -6.81 4.58
C LEU A 124 -1.87 -6.42 3.90
N PRO A 125 -3.01 -6.31 4.60
CA PRO A 125 -4.27 -5.84 4.00
C PRO A 125 -4.19 -4.47 3.33
N PHE A 126 -3.20 -3.63 3.70
CA PHE A 126 -3.02 -2.28 3.16
C PHE A 126 -1.74 -2.08 2.34
N PHE A 127 -0.91 -3.12 2.15
CA PHE A 127 0.45 -2.91 1.67
C PHE A 127 0.54 -2.40 0.22
N PHE A 128 -0.20 -3.02 -0.71
CA PHE A 128 -0.08 -2.70 -2.14
C PHE A 128 -1.12 -1.70 -2.64
N PHE A 129 -2.41 -1.91 -2.34
CA PHE A 129 -3.51 -1.06 -2.83
C PHE A 129 -4.67 -0.95 -1.82
N GLY A 130 -4.43 -1.18 -0.54
CA GLY A 130 -5.52 -1.06 0.44
C GLY A 130 -5.86 0.40 0.74
N PRO A 131 -7.03 0.66 1.37
CA PRO A 131 -7.44 2.00 1.78
C PRO A 131 -6.33 2.75 2.53
N VAL A 132 -6.09 4.00 2.16
CA VAL A 132 -5.19 4.88 2.91
C VAL A 132 -5.86 5.22 4.24
N MET A 133 -5.56 4.43 5.26
CA MET A 133 -5.94 4.70 6.64
C MET A 133 -4.97 5.71 7.24
N THR A 134 -5.38 6.55 8.19
CA THR A 134 -4.43 7.37 8.98
C THR A 134 -3.86 6.59 10.15
N PHE A 135 -2.71 7.04 10.69
CA PHE A 135 -2.02 6.33 11.75
C PHE A 135 -2.84 6.25 13.04
N ASP A 136 -3.50 7.32 13.46
CA ASP A 136 -4.34 7.32 14.67
C ASP A 136 -5.50 6.32 14.60
N GLN A 137 -6.17 6.24 13.44
CA GLN A 137 -7.25 5.27 13.23
C GLN A 137 -6.73 3.83 13.29
N PHE A 138 -5.57 3.57 12.69
CA PHE A 138 -4.91 2.26 12.78
C PHE A 138 -4.55 1.92 14.23
N HIS A 139 -3.91 2.84 14.95
CA HIS A 139 -3.45 2.62 16.31
C HIS A 139 -4.62 2.38 17.27
N ALA A 140 -5.72 3.13 17.13
CA ALA A 140 -6.95 2.92 17.88
C ALA A 140 -7.56 1.54 17.60
N GLN A 141 -7.69 1.15 16.33
CA GLN A 141 -8.32 -0.11 15.94
C GLN A 141 -7.52 -1.36 16.35
N VAL A 142 -6.19 -1.29 16.35
CA VAL A 142 -5.33 -2.42 16.75
C VAL A 142 -5.34 -2.64 18.27
N SER A 143 -5.56 -1.57 19.04
CA SER A 143 -5.55 -1.63 20.50
C SER A 143 -6.83 -2.23 21.11
N VAL A 144 -7.96 -2.14 20.41
CA VAL A 144 -9.28 -2.56 20.92
C VAL A 144 -9.52 -4.06 20.68
N PRO A 145 -9.83 -4.87 21.73
CA PRO A 145 -10.24 -6.26 21.55
C PRO A 145 -11.59 -6.33 20.83
N ARG A 146 -11.68 -7.13 19.76
CA ARG A 146 -12.90 -7.27 18.95
C ARG A 146 -13.81 -8.38 19.47
N ASP A 147 -15.11 -8.09 19.50
CA ASP A 147 -16.16 -9.05 19.85
C ASP A 147 -16.31 -10.14 18.76
N LEU A 148 -16.59 -11.39 19.16
CA LEU A 148 -16.71 -12.53 18.26
C LEU A 148 -17.88 -12.37 17.27
N SER A 149 -18.97 -11.76 17.72
CA SER A 149 -20.18 -11.52 16.91
C SER A 149 -19.89 -10.61 15.71
N LEU A 150 -19.12 -9.54 15.95
CA LEU A 150 -18.65 -8.59 14.96
C LEU A 150 -17.67 -9.26 13.96
N MET A 151 -16.77 -10.11 14.46
CA MET A 151 -15.81 -10.84 13.60
C MET A 151 -16.51 -11.75 12.59
N ARG A 152 -17.62 -12.39 12.99
CA ARG A 152 -18.43 -13.21 12.08
C ARG A 152 -19.03 -12.37 10.94
N ASN A 153 -19.58 -11.19 11.26
CA ASN A 153 -20.18 -10.32 10.26
C ASN A 153 -19.14 -9.79 9.26
N ILE A 154 -17.96 -9.40 9.76
CA ILE A 154 -16.82 -8.98 8.92
C ILE A 154 -16.39 -10.12 8.00
N ARG A 155 -16.34 -11.37 8.50
CA ARG A 155 -15.97 -12.55 7.69
C ARG A 155 -16.96 -12.81 6.55
N VAL A 156 -18.26 -12.68 6.82
CA VAL A 156 -19.31 -12.83 5.79
C VAL A 156 -19.17 -11.73 4.74
N HIS A 157 -19.03 -10.47 5.15
CA HIS A 157 -18.82 -9.37 4.20
C HIS A 157 -17.54 -9.53 3.37
N ALA A 158 -16.44 -10.01 3.98
CA ALA A 158 -15.20 -10.27 3.27
C ALA A 158 -15.38 -11.40 2.23
N LEU A 159 -16.06 -12.50 2.59
CA LEU A 159 -16.37 -13.58 1.66
C LEU A 159 -17.25 -13.11 0.50
N LEU A 160 -18.25 -12.26 0.77
CA LEU A 160 -19.09 -11.68 -0.27
C LEU A 160 -18.30 -10.78 -1.22
N HIS A 161 -17.38 -9.95 -0.70
CA HIS A 161 -16.51 -9.12 -1.53
C HIS A 161 -15.56 -9.96 -2.37
N VAL A 162 -14.95 -11.00 -1.81
CA VAL A 162 -14.09 -11.93 -2.56
C VAL A 162 -14.90 -12.62 -3.67
N GLY A 163 -16.11 -13.09 -3.36
CA GLY A 163 -17.01 -13.68 -4.35
C GLY A 163 -17.37 -12.70 -5.47
N ALA A 164 -17.65 -11.43 -5.12
CA ALA A 164 -17.94 -10.38 -6.10
C ALA A 164 -16.71 -10.07 -6.98
N ILE A 165 -15.51 -9.97 -6.40
CA ILE A 165 -14.27 -9.74 -7.15
C ILE A 165 -14.03 -10.89 -8.14
N ILE A 166 -14.16 -12.14 -7.69
CA ILE A 166 -13.99 -13.32 -8.57
C ILE A 166 -15.04 -13.30 -9.68
N ALA A 167 -16.30 -12.99 -9.37
CA ALA A 167 -17.36 -12.92 -10.38
C ALA A 167 -17.09 -11.84 -11.43
N VAL A 168 -16.61 -10.67 -10.99
CA VAL A 168 -16.23 -9.56 -11.88
C VAL A 168 -15.00 -9.91 -12.72
N ASP A 169 -13.99 -10.54 -12.12
CA ASP A 169 -12.78 -11.01 -12.81
C ASP A 169 -13.11 -12.03 -13.90
N ILE A 170 -13.95 -13.02 -13.57
CA ILE A 170 -14.51 -13.99 -14.53
C ILE A 170 -15.26 -13.25 -15.65
N PHE A 171 -16.17 -12.34 -15.29
CA PHE A 171 -16.97 -11.61 -16.27
C PHE A 171 -16.08 -10.81 -17.23
N PHE A 172 -15.09 -10.08 -16.72
CA PHE A 172 -14.15 -9.34 -17.55
C PHE A 172 -13.27 -10.24 -18.40
N HIS A 173 -12.76 -11.36 -17.86
CA HIS A 173 -11.94 -12.29 -18.62
C HIS A 173 -12.69 -12.84 -19.84
N PHE A 174 -13.95 -13.26 -19.66
CA PHE A 174 -14.79 -13.77 -20.76
C PHE A 174 -15.26 -12.66 -21.70
N PHE A 175 -15.59 -11.47 -21.21
CA PHE A 175 -15.97 -10.34 -22.08
C PHE A 175 -14.81 -9.80 -22.91
N TYR A 176 -13.60 -9.68 -22.35
CA TYR A 176 -12.41 -9.21 -23.08
C TYR A 176 -12.03 -10.14 -24.23
N ILE A 177 -12.12 -11.47 -24.02
CA ILE A 177 -11.84 -12.46 -25.07
C ILE A 177 -12.84 -12.34 -26.23
N LEU A 178 -14.10 -11.98 -25.94
CA LEU A 178 -15.16 -11.82 -26.94
C LEU A 178 -15.11 -10.46 -27.67
N THR A 179 -14.49 -9.42 -27.10
CA THR A 179 -14.35 -8.08 -27.72
C THR A 179 -13.03 -7.87 -28.45
N LEU A 180 -12.05 -8.76 -28.28
CA LEU A 180 -10.74 -8.72 -28.92
C LEU A 180 -10.72 -8.77 -30.48
N PRO A 181 -11.71 -9.31 -31.24
CA PRO A 181 -11.57 -9.31 -32.70
C PRO A 181 -11.88 -7.96 -33.38
N SER A 182 -12.48 -7.00 -32.69
CA SER A 182 -13.05 -5.81 -33.35
C SER A 182 -12.14 -4.57 -33.46
N ASP A 183 -11.12 -4.39 -32.61
CA ASP A 183 -10.38 -3.10 -32.55
C ASP A 183 -8.87 -3.19 -32.19
N LEU A 184 -8.17 -4.21 -32.71
CA LEU A 184 -6.70 -4.32 -32.62
C LEU A 184 -5.94 -3.12 -33.23
N LYS A 185 -6.62 -2.19 -33.92
CA LYS A 185 -6.01 -0.98 -34.51
C LYS A 185 -5.82 0.16 -33.51
N PHE A 186 -6.48 0.14 -32.34
CA PHE A 186 -6.38 1.22 -31.34
C PHE A 186 -5.50 0.90 -30.13
N VAL A 187 -5.19 -0.37 -29.87
CA VAL A 187 -4.38 -0.79 -28.72
C VAL A 187 -2.94 -0.25 -28.80
N ASN A 188 -2.37 -0.11 -30.00
CA ASN A 188 -1.02 0.46 -30.20
C ASN A 188 -0.92 1.99 -29.99
N ARG A 189 -2.01 2.67 -29.64
CA ARG A 189 -2.05 4.14 -29.44
C ARG A 189 -2.33 4.54 -28.00
N LEU A 190 -2.71 3.60 -27.13
CA LEU A 190 -3.07 3.88 -25.75
C LEU A 190 -1.85 3.66 -24.86
N SER A 191 -1.43 4.70 -24.12
CA SER A 191 -0.37 4.60 -23.14
C SER A 191 -0.81 3.75 -21.96
N ASP A 192 0.12 2.97 -21.37
CA ASP A 192 -0.08 2.03 -20.26
C ASP A 192 -0.84 2.60 -19.04
N TRP A 193 -0.87 3.93 -18.89
CA TRP A 193 -1.63 4.65 -17.85
C TRP A 193 -3.15 4.59 -17.99
N SER A 194 -3.66 4.51 -19.23
CA SER A 194 -5.10 4.56 -19.52
C SER A 194 -5.87 3.31 -19.08
N LEU A 195 -5.19 2.17 -18.98
CA LEU A 195 -5.78 0.91 -18.53
C LEU A 195 -5.87 0.82 -17.00
N GLY A 196 -4.95 1.47 -16.27
CA GLY A 196 -4.94 1.48 -14.80
C GLY A 196 -5.97 2.43 -14.17
N GLU A 197 -6.23 3.59 -14.79
CA GLU A 197 -7.16 4.59 -14.22
C GLU A 197 -8.65 4.27 -14.46
N CYS A 198 -8.97 3.48 -15.50
CA CYS A 198 -10.36 3.20 -15.86
C CYS A 198 -11.08 2.28 -14.83
N VAL A 199 -10.32 1.48 -14.07
CA VAL A 199 -10.85 0.64 -12.97
C VAL A 199 -11.08 1.47 -11.70
N GLN A 200 -10.28 2.50 -11.45
CA GLN A 200 -10.37 3.32 -10.23
C GLN A 200 -11.53 4.33 -10.28
N TRP A 201 -11.95 4.78 -11.48
CA TRP A 201 -12.90 5.89 -11.62
C TRP A 201 -14.39 5.50 -11.55
N THR A 202 -14.73 4.21 -11.63
CA THR A 202 -16.13 3.76 -11.59
C THR A 202 -16.65 3.42 -10.18
N ALA A 203 -15.78 3.30 -9.17
CA ALA A 203 -16.19 3.02 -7.79
C ALA A 203 -16.35 4.29 -6.90
N GLY A 204 -16.01 5.48 -7.42
CA GLY A 204 -15.95 6.74 -6.66
C GLY A 204 -17.17 7.66 -6.75
N ARG A 205 -18.28 7.25 -7.38
CA ARG A 205 -19.51 8.06 -7.44
C ARG A 205 -20.78 7.24 -7.21
N ARG A 206 -21.12 7.03 -5.94
CA ARG A 206 -22.50 7.04 -5.45
C ARG A 206 -22.51 7.22 -3.94
N ILE A 207 -22.56 8.49 -3.53
CA ILE A 207 -23.53 8.93 -2.53
C ILE A 207 -24.83 9.17 -3.29
#